data_AF-A0A840CPN0-F1
#
_entry.id   AF-A0A840CPN0-F1
#
_cell.length_a   1.000
_cell.length_b   1.000
_cell.length_c   1.000
_cell.angle_alpha   90.00
_cell.angle_beta   90.00
_cell.angle_gamma   90.00
#
_symmetry.space_group_name_H-M   'P 1'
#
loop_
_entity.id
_entity.type
_entity.pdbx_description
1 polymer ?
#
loop_
_entity_poly.entity_id
_entity_poly.type
_entity_poly.pdbx_seq_one_letter_code
_entity_poly.pdbx_strand_id
1 'polypeptide(L)' 'MNLLFVDCLFYKMFVIDADQEAADKLMIKINEIHDDLLKRVNVNEGKEVKGRVKAYYKKLRADIKVQADIIAKEIAVLG' A
#
# COMPACT_ATOMS: atom_id res chain seq x y z
N MET A 1 -0.24 5.40 -1.06
CA MET A 1 -1.33 4.41 -1.18
C MET A 1 -2.61 5.01 -1.71
N ASN A 2 -3.04 6.21 -1.28
CA ASN A 2 -4.25 6.84 -1.83
C ASN A 2 -4.23 6.98 -3.36
N LEU A 3 -3.07 7.28 -3.97
CA LEU A 3 -2.95 7.35 -5.43
C LEU A 3 -3.23 5.99 -6.10
N LEU A 4 -2.67 4.90 -5.59
CA LEU A 4 -2.91 3.53 -6.10
C LEU A 4 -4.39 3.12 -5.96
N PHE A 5 -5.06 3.56 -4.89
CA PHE A 5 -6.48 3.32 -4.71
C PHE A 5 -7.33 4.09 -5.74
N VAL A 6 -6.92 5.33 -6.03
CA VAL A 6 -7.53 6.14 -7.09
C VAL A 6 -7.28 5.51 -8.46
N ASP A 7 -6.10 4.95 -8.73
CA ASP A 7 -5.81 4.24 -9.98
C ASP A 7 -6.75 3.04 -10.18
N CYS A 8 -6.99 2.24 -9.13
CA CYS A 8 -8.00 1.18 -9.17
C CYS A 8 -9.42 1.71 -9.44
N LEU A 9 -9.80 2.84 -8.82
CA LEU A 9 -11.09 3.48 -9.10
C LEU A 9 -11.20 3.94 -10.55
N PHE A 10 -10.14 4.55 -11.10
CA PHE A 10 -10.12 4.98 -12.48
C PHE A 10 -10.28 3.79 -13.43
N TYR A 11 -9.55 2.70 -13.19
CA TYR A 11 -9.70 1.45 -13.93
C TYR A 11 -11.16 0.97 -13.94
N LYS A 12 -11.79 0.88 -12.75
CA LYS A 12 -13.18 0.44 -12.62
C LYS A 12 -14.20 1.34 -13.33
N MET A 13 -13.98 2.65 -13.32
CA MET A 13 -14.96 3.63 -13.81
C MET A 13 -14.83 3.97 -15.29
N PHE A 14 -13.61 3.87 -15.85
CA PHE A 14 -13.32 4.41 -17.19
C PHE A 14 -12.83 3.37 -18.19
N VAL A 15 -12.46 2.16 -17.77
CA VAL A 15 -12.13 1.05 -18.69
C VAL A 15 -13.39 0.27 -19.04
N ILE A 16 -13.65 0.12 -20.34
CA ILE A 16 -14.77 -0.70 -20.85
C ILE A 16 -14.47 -2.17 -20.54
N ASP A 17 -15.47 -2.90 -20.04
CA ASP A 17 -15.36 -4.31 -19.63
C ASP A 17 -14.25 -4.58 -18.59
N ALA A 18 -13.95 -3.58 -17.75
CA ALA A 18 -12.99 -3.72 -16.66
C ALA A 18 -13.32 -4.89 -15.74
N ASP A 19 -12.30 -5.63 -15.31
CA ASP A 19 -12.43 -6.69 -14.30
C ASP A 19 -12.63 -6.04 -12.91
N GLN A 20 -13.90 -5.77 -12.61
CA GLN A 20 -14.32 -5.13 -11.37
C GLN A 20 -13.89 -5.94 -10.14
N GLU A 21 -13.92 -7.28 -10.22
CA GLU A 21 -13.59 -8.16 -9.10
C GLU A 21 -12.08 -8.15 -8.82
N ALA A 22 -11.24 -8.18 -9.86
CA ALA A 22 -9.80 -8.06 -9.71
C ALA A 22 -9.39 -6.70 -9.13
N ALA A 23 -10.05 -5.62 -9.58
CA ALA A 23 -9.83 -4.29 -9.04
C ALA A 23 -10.28 -4.18 -7.57
N ASP A 24 -11.42 -4.77 -7.21
CA ASP A 24 -11.89 -4.79 -5.81
C ASP A 24 -10.95 -5.56 -4.89
N LYS A 25 -10.42 -6.71 -5.33
CA LYS A 25 -9.39 -7.45 -4.59
C LYS A 25 -8.15 -6.60 -4.35
N LEU A 26 -7.70 -5.84 -5.36
CA LEU A 26 -6.56 -4.93 -5.20
C LEU A 26 -6.86 -3.78 -4.25
N MET A 27 -8.06 -3.20 -4.29
CA MET A 27 -8.48 -2.15 -3.38
C MET A 27 -8.55 -2.62 -1.92
N ILE A 28 -9.05 -3.85 -1.68
CA ILE A 28 -9.02 -4.49 -0.35
C ILE A 28 -7.59 -4.67 0.12
N LYS A 29 -6.71 -5.23 -0.71
CA LYS A 29 -5.29 -5.43 -0.39
C LYS A 29 -4.57 -4.11 -0.07
N ILE A 30 -4.86 -3.04 -0.82
CA ILE A 30 -4.32 -1.70 -0.54
C ILE A 30 -4.72 -1.25 0.86
N ASN A 31 -5.98 -1.43 1.24
CA ASN A 31 -6.49 -1.06 2.56
C ASN A 31 -5.86 -1.89 3.68
N GLU A 32 -5.72 -3.20 3.50
CA GLU A 32 -5.08 -4.08 4.49
C GLU A 32 -3.63 -3.68 4.73
N ILE A 33 -2.85 -3.47 3.67
CA ILE A 33 -1.45 -3.03 3.80
C ILE A 33 -1.39 -1.64 4.46
N HIS A 34 -2.32 -0.73 4.13
CA HIS A 34 -2.36 0.58 4.75
C HIS A 34 -2.63 0.50 6.26
N ASP A 35 -3.58 -0.33 6.67
CA ASP A 35 -3.93 -0.54 8.08
C ASP A 35 -2.75 -1.16 8.86
N ASP A 36 -2.07 -2.15 8.28
CA ASP A 36 -0.87 -2.74 8.88
C ASP A 36 0.28 -1.73 9.02
N LEU A 37 0.49 -0.89 8.02
CA LEU A 37 1.48 0.19 8.09
C LEU A 37 1.12 1.22 9.18
N LEU A 38 -0.15 1.60 9.30
CA LEU A 38 -0.62 2.49 10.35
C LEU A 38 -0.39 1.89 11.75
N LYS A 39 -0.69 0.61 11.93
CA LYS A 39 -0.37 -0.12 13.17
C LYS A 39 1.13 -0.05 13.47
N ARG A 40 2.00 -0.29 12.48
CA ARG A 40 3.47 -0.21 12.65
C ARG A 40 3.99 1.20 12.94
N VAL A 41 3.31 2.23 12.47
CA VAL A 41 3.58 3.63 12.85
C VAL A 41 3.17 3.87 14.30
N ASN A 42 2.06 3.29 14.76
CA ASN A 42 1.55 3.48 16.11
C ASN A 42 2.21 2.58 17.17
N VAL A 43 2.82 1.46 16.78
CA VAL A 43 3.53 0.57 17.71
C VAL A 43 4.92 1.13 18.04
N ASN A 44 5.23 1.14 19.33
CA ASN A 44 6.56 1.42 19.87
C ASN A 44 7.46 0.17 19.73
N GLU A 45 7.84 -0.20 18.50
CA GLU A 45 8.77 -1.31 18.23
C GLU A 45 10.21 -0.96 18.67
N GLY A 46 10.44 -0.79 19.98
CA GLY A 46 11.73 -0.36 20.52
C GLY A 46 12.10 1.08 20.16
N LYS A 47 11.12 1.92 19.80
CA LYS A 47 11.31 3.38 19.65
C LYS A 47 11.77 4.05 20.94
N GLU A 48 11.47 3.44 22.08
CA GLU A 48 11.96 3.83 23.39
C GLU A 48 13.48 3.58 23.57
N VAL A 49 14.10 2.78 22.70
CA VAL A 49 15.55 2.54 22.71
C VAL A 49 16.28 3.65 21.94
N LYS A 50 17.00 4.49 22.69
CA LYS A 50 17.82 5.60 22.16
C LYS A 50 18.66 5.15 20.95
N GLY A 51 18.51 5.84 19.83
CA GLY A 51 19.27 5.60 18.59
C GLY A 51 18.63 4.67 17.56
N ARG A 52 17.60 3.88 17.91
CA ARG A 52 16.96 2.94 16.96
C ARG A 52 15.77 3.53 16.19
N VAL A 53 15.17 4.62 16.67
CA VAL A 53 14.01 5.29 16.03
C VAL A 53 14.27 5.63 14.56
N LYS A 54 15.42 6.24 14.26
CA LYS A 54 15.77 6.64 12.89
C LYS A 54 15.91 5.42 11.96
N ALA A 55 16.57 4.37 12.42
CA ALA A 55 16.74 3.13 11.65
C ALA A 55 15.38 2.45 11.41
N TYR A 56 14.50 2.44 12.41
CA TYR A 56 13.15 1.89 12.32
C TYR A 56 12.33 2.60 11.23
N TYR A 57 12.20 3.93 11.30
CA TYR A 57 11.44 4.67 10.29
C TYR A 57 12.08 4.61 8.89
N LYS A 58 13.41 4.47 8.80
CA LYS A 58 14.08 4.23 7.51
C LYS A 58 13.65 2.88 6.90
N LYS A 59 13.61 1.82 7.71
CA LYS A 59 13.14 0.50 7.27
C LYS A 59 11.64 0.56 6.90
N LEU A 60 10.81 1.17 7.73
CA LEU A 60 9.38 1.32 7.46
C LEU A 60 9.11 2.03 6.12
N ARG A 61 9.85 3.10 5.81
CA ARG A 61 9.74 3.78 4.51
C ARG A 61 10.15 2.88 3.34
N ALA A 62 11.19 2.07 3.50
CA ALA A 62 11.60 1.12 2.48
C ALA A 62 10.52 0.05 2.26
N ASP A 63 9.95 -0.48 3.33
CA ASP A 63 8.85 -1.45 3.27
C ASP A 63 7.62 -0.85 2.57
N ILE A 64 7.24 0.39 2.90
CA ILE A 64 6.15 1.12 2.23
C ILE A 64 6.41 1.22 0.73
N LYS A 65 7.63 1.57 0.33
CA LYS A 65 8.00 1.69 -1.09
C LYS A 65 7.88 0.35 -1.80
N VAL A 66 8.43 -0.72 -1.21
CA VAL A 66 8.34 -2.07 -1.80
C VAL A 66 6.90 -2.51 -1.98
N GLN A 67 6.04 -2.29 -0.98
CA GLN A 67 4.62 -2.63 -1.09
C GLN A 67 3.91 -1.80 -2.17
N ALA A 68 4.20 -0.50 -2.24
CA ALA A 68 3.65 0.36 -3.28
C ALA A 68 4.09 -0.08 -4.69
N ASP A 69 5.36 -0.45 -4.87
CA ASP A 69 5.90 -0.93 -6.15
C ASP A 69 5.27 -2.27 -6.56
N ILE A 70 4.98 -3.16 -5.60
CA ILE A 70 4.27 -4.43 -5.85
C ILE A 70 2.85 -4.16 -6.33
N ILE A 71 2.08 -3.34 -5.59
CA ILE A 71 0.70 -3.00 -5.95
C ILE A 71 0.67 -2.30 -7.32
N ALA A 72 1.59 -1.37 -7.58
CA ALA A 72 1.65 -0.67 -8.87
C ALA A 72 1.85 -1.64 -10.04
N LYS A 73 2.67 -2.69 -9.87
CA LYS A 73 2.83 -3.74 -10.88
C LYS A 73 1.55 -4.55 -11.07
N GLU A 74 0.85 -4.86 -9.99
CA GLU A 74 -0.42 -5.60 -10.08
C GLU A 74 -1.51 -4.78 -10.78
N ILE A 75 -1.60 -3.47 -10.50
CA ILE A 75 -2.50 -2.55 -11.21
C ILE A 75 -2.11 -2.46 -12.69
N ALA A 76 -0.82 -2.36 -13.02
CA ALA A 76 -0.36 -2.31 -14.41
C ALA A 76 -0.69 -3.58 -15.23
N VAL A 77 -0.95 -4.72 -14.56
CA VAL A 77 -1.39 -5.95 -15.22
C VAL A 77 -2.88 -5.94 -15.54
N LEU A 78 -3.69 -5.10 -14.86
CA LEU A 78 -5.13 -4.98 -15.12
C LEU A 78 -5.45 -4.30 -16.45
N GLY A 79 -4.56 -3.44 -16.96
CA GLY A 79 -4.75 -2.70 -18.22
C GLY A 79 -4.22 -1.28 -18.17
#